data_AF-A0A1H6CV74-F1
#
_entry.id   AF-A0A1H6CV74-F1
#
_cell.length_a   1.000
_cell.length_b   1.000
_cell.length_c   1.000
_cell.angle_alpha   90.00
_cell.angle_beta   90.00
_cell.angle_gamma   90.00
#
_symmetry.space_group_name_H-M   'P 1'
#
loop_
_entity.id
_entity.type
_entity.pdbx_description
1 polymer ?
#
loop_
_entity_poly.entity_id
_entity_poly.type
_entity_poly.pdbx_seq_one_letter_code
_entity_poly.pdbx_strand_id
1 'polypeptide(L)'
;MIRKFVGTVAASLAALAGLWLMIAPFALGTQPEGSDWTNATQSEFFTGLGVAVVGLAGAVSFALAIHEELVVRGLVVPKPRRTEPEPEPVPAAAAPQASSAELATLLAPLVEALREDLNDRDLNNTGEHRRNGKATLVGMEETR
;
A
#
# COMPACT_ATOMS: atom_id res chain seq x y z
N MET A 1 -16.50 28.22 -6.10
CA MET A 1 -15.50 27.66 -5.17
C MET A 1 -16.06 27.44 -3.77
N ILE A 2 -16.54 28.47 -3.06
CA ILE A 2 -17.00 28.35 -1.65
C ILE A 2 -18.02 27.23 -1.43
N ARG A 3 -19.02 27.09 -2.31
CA ARG A 3 -20.07 26.05 -2.22
C ARG A 3 -19.54 24.62 -2.38
N LYS A 4 -18.55 24.41 -3.26
CA LYS A 4 -17.93 23.09 -3.45
C LYS A 4 -17.03 22.73 -2.26
N PHE A 5 -16.32 23.73 -1.72
CA PHE A 5 -15.48 23.56 -0.54
C PHE A 5 -16.30 23.18 0.70
N VAL A 6 -17.46 23.81 0.90
CA VAL A 6 -18.41 23.44 1.96
C VAL A 6 -18.89 22.00 1.80
N GLY A 7 -19.15 21.55 0.56
CA GLY A 7 -19.50 20.15 0.27
C GLY A 7 -18.40 19.16 0.65
N THR A 8 -17.15 19.45 0.30
CA THR A 8 -15.99 18.61 0.69
C THR A 8 -15.82 18.58 2.20
N VAL A 9 -15.86 19.73 2.88
CA VAL A 9 -15.72 19.80 4.34
C VAL A 9 -16.84 19.06 5.04
N ALA A 10 -18.09 19.24 4.61
CA ALA A 10 -19.24 18.53 5.18
C ALA A 10 -19.15 17.01 4.97
N ALA A 11 -18.73 16.56 3.77
CA ALA A 11 -18.55 15.15 3.49
C ALA A 11 -17.41 14.51 4.30
N SER A 12 -16.28 15.22 4.45
CA SER A 12 -15.17 14.79 5.32
C SER A 12 -15.59 14.69 6.78
N LEU A 13 -16.34 15.67 7.29
CA LEU A 13 -16.88 15.62 8.66
C LEU A 13 -17.87 14.47 8.84
N ALA A 14 -18.72 14.19 7.85
CA ALA A 14 -19.64 13.05 7.88
C ALA A 14 -18.87 11.71 7.87
N ALA A 15 -17.79 11.59 7.08
CA ALA A 15 -16.94 10.40 7.07
C ALA A 15 -16.24 10.18 8.42
N LEU A 16 -15.69 11.25 9.01
CA LEU A 16 -15.09 11.19 10.36
C LEU A 16 -16.11 10.84 11.44
N ALA A 17 -17.31 11.40 11.37
CA ALA A 17 -18.40 11.07 12.30
C ALA A 17 -18.86 9.61 12.15
N GLY A 18 -18.95 9.08 10.92
CA GLY A 18 -19.26 7.68 10.67
C GLY A 18 -18.18 6.73 11.19
N LEU A 19 -16.90 7.06 10.95
CA LEU A 19 -15.77 6.30 11.49
C LEU A 19 -15.74 6.31 13.02
N TRP A 20 -16.05 7.47 13.62
CA TRP A 20 -16.17 7.60 15.07
C TRP A 20 -17.28 6.69 15.62
N LEU A 21 -18.45 6.64 14.97
CA LEU A 21 -19.55 5.73 15.35
C LEU A 21 -19.14 4.25 15.34
N MET A 22 -18.28 3.84 14.41
CA MET A 22 -17.78 2.45 14.37
C MET A 22 -16.84 2.13 15.53
N ILE A 23 -16.04 3.10 15.97
CA ILE A 23 -15.02 2.92 17.02
C ILE A 23 -15.62 3.16 18.42
N ALA A 24 -16.65 4.00 18.53
CA ALA A 24 -17.28 4.43 19.78
C ALA A 24 -17.63 3.29 20.75
N PRO A 25 -18.31 2.20 20.35
CA PRO A 25 -18.69 1.14 21.30
C PRO A 25 -17.48 0.40 21.91
N PHE A 26 -16.35 0.37 21.20
CA PHE A 26 -15.09 -0.20 21.70
C PHE A 26 -14.31 0.81 22.55
N ALA A 27 -14.26 2.07 22.13
CA ALA A 27 -13.53 3.13 22.84
C ALA A 27 -14.19 3.53 24.17
N LEU A 28 -15.52 3.44 24.26
CA LEU A 28 -16.29 3.79 25.46
C LEU A 28 -16.51 2.59 26.41
N GLY A 29 -16.03 1.40 26.04
CA GLY A 29 -16.17 0.18 26.86
C GLY A 29 -17.62 -0.27 27.07
N THR A 30 -18.54 0.15 26.20
CA THR A 30 -19.95 -0.29 26.26
C THR A 30 -20.11 -1.74 25.80
N GLN A 31 -19.16 -2.25 25.01
CA GLN A 31 -19.04 -3.65 24.64
C GLN A 31 -18.07 -4.38 25.60
N PRO A 32 -18.48 -5.49 26.26
CA PRO A 32 -17.61 -6.26 27.14
C PRO A 32 -16.47 -6.93 26.36
N GLU A 33 -15.24 -6.84 26.88
CA GLU A 33 -14.08 -7.52 26.31
C GLU A 33 -14.22 -9.05 26.44
N GLY A 34 -14.07 -9.77 25.32
CA GLY A 34 -14.14 -11.24 25.30
C GLY A 34 -15.55 -11.85 25.18
N SER A 35 -16.58 -11.04 24.97
CA SER A 35 -17.96 -11.49 24.71
C SER A 35 -18.38 -11.29 23.26
N ASP A 36 -19.34 -12.07 22.78
CA ASP A 36 -20.02 -11.86 21.50
C ASP A 36 -20.61 -10.44 21.40
N TRP A 37 -20.69 -9.91 20.18
CA TRP A 37 -21.27 -8.60 19.91
C TRP A 37 -22.71 -8.53 20.38
N THR A 38 -23.01 -7.54 21.21
CA THR A 38 -24.41 -7.25 21.54
C THR A 38 -25.15 -6.75 20.30
N ASN A 39 -26.46 -7.00 20.21
CA ASN A 39 -27.29 -6.46 19.14
C ASN A 39 -27.18 -4.93 19.03
N ALA A 40 -26.98 -4.24 20.16
CA ALA A 40 -26.74 -2.80 20.21
C ALA A 40 -25.45 -2.43 19.45
N THR A 41 -24.31 -3.02 19.84
CA THR A 41 -23.00 -2.78 19.20
C THR A 41 -23.02 -3.11 17.70
N GLN A 42 -23.70 -4.19 17.32
CA GLN A 42 -23.83 -4.56 15.90
C GLN A 42 -24.58 -3.47 15.12
N SER A 43 -25.73 -3.01 15.63
CA SER A 43 -26.51 -1.96 14.96
C SER A 43 -25.79 -0.62 14.88
N GLU A 44 -25.10 -0.21 15.96
CA GLU A 44 -24.32 1.02 16.03
C GLU A 44 -23.15 1.00 15.04
N PHE A 45 -22.42 -0.12 14.99
CA PHE A 45 -21.31 -0.32 14.06
C PHE A 45 -21.75 -0.28 12.61
N PHE A 46 -22.80 -1.03 12.24
CA PHE A 46 -23.27 -1.06 10.84
C PHE A 46 -23.92 0.25 10.41
N THR A 47 -24.60 0.96 11.33
CA THR A 47 -25.13 2.30 11.06
C THR A 47 -23.97 3.28 10.85
N GLY A 48 -22.95 3.23 11.70
CA GLY A 48 -21.70 3.99 11.55
C GLY A 48 -21.01 3.72 10.22
N LEU A 49 -20.91 2.45 9.82
CA LEU A 49 -20.36 2.03 8.53
C LEU A 49 -21.17 2.61 7.36
N GLY A 50 -22.50 2.56 7.42
CA GLY A 50 -23.36 3.15 6.40
C GLY A 50 -23.12 4.66 6.25
N VAL A 51 -23.08 5.39 7.36
CA VAL A 51 -22.80 6.83 7.38
C VAL A 51 -21.39 7.12 6.84
N ALA A 52 -20.39 6.32 7.23
CA ALA A 52 -19.01 6.45 6.76
C ALA A 52 -18.91 6.26 5.24
N VAL A 53 -19.58 5.25 4.69
CA VAL A 53 -19.60 4.96 3.25
C VAL A 53 -20.24 6.10 2.47
N VAL A 54 -21.38 6.62 2.94
CA VAL A 54 -22.07 7.76 2.29
C VAL A 54 -21.20 9.02 2.36
N GLY A 55 -20.60 9.31 3.52
CA GLY A 55 -19.67 10.43 3.68
C GLY A 55 -18.45 10.33 2.76
N LEU A 56 -17.84 9.15 2.68
CA LEU A 56 -16.70 8.88 1.80
C LEU A 56 -17.08 9.03 0.33
N ALA A 57 -18.21 8.48 -0.10
CA ALA A 57 -18.69 8.62 -1.47
C ALA A 57 -18.95 10.10 -1.84
N GLY A 58 -19.52 10.86 -0.91
CA GLY A 58 -19.68 12.31 -1.05
C GLY A 58 -18.32 13.03 -1.19
N ALA A 59 -17.36 12.69 -0.33
CA ALA A 59 -16.03 13.31 -0.34
C ALA A 59 -15.28 13.03 -1.64
N VAL A 60 -15.30 11.78 -2.12
CA VAL A 60 -14.71 11.38 -3.40
C VAL A 60 -15.37 12.10 -4.57
N SER A 61 -16.71 12.16 -4.59
CA SER A 61 -17.46 12.85 -5.65
C SER A 61 -17.09 14.35 -5.71
N PHE A 62 -17.00 15.01 -4.56
CA PHE A 62 -16.56 16.41 -4.51
C PHE A 62 -15.10 16.61 -4.88
N ALA A 63 -14.21 15.69 -4.49
CA ALA A 63 -12.80 15.74 -4.88
C ALA A 63 -12.63 15.62 -6.39
N LEU A 64 -13.35 14.71 -7.04
CA LEU A 64 -13.38 14.58 -8.50
C LEU A 64 -13.90 15.86 -9.17
N ALA A 65 -15.00 16.43 -8.66
CA ALA A 65 -15.57 17.67 -9.18
C ALA A 65 -14.64 18.89 -9.02
N ILE A 66 -13.78 18.91 -8.00
CA ILE A 66 -12.72 19.92 -7.84
C ILE A 66 -11.58 19.64 -8.82
N HIS A 67 -11.17 18.38 -8.97
CA HIS A 67 -10.11 17.98 -9.89
C HIS A 67 -10.45 18.34 -11.35
N GLU A 68 -11.66 18.05 -11.80
CA GLU A 68 -12.16 18.48 -13.12
C GLU A 68 -12.08 20.00 -13.29
N GLU A 69 -12.47 20.77 -12.27
CA GLU A 69 -12.41 22.23 -12.33
C GLU A 69 -10.97 22.75 -12.38
N LEU A 70 -10.04 22.11 -11.68
CA LEU A 70 -8.60 22.44 -11.74
C LEU A 70 -7.98 22.11 -13.09
N VAL A 71 -8.40 21.00 -13.70
CA VAL A 71 -8.02 20.61 -15.06
C VAL A 71 -8.53 21.60 -16.09
N VAL A 72 -9.81 21.99 -16.02
CA VAL A 72 -10.42 22.98 -16.93
C VAL A 72 -9.72 24.34 -16.80
N ARG A 73 -9.28 24.71 -15.60
CA ARG A 73 -8.53 25.94 -15.34
C ARG A 73 -7.06 25.87 -15.78
N GLY A 74 -6.59 24.72 -16.29
CA GLY A 74 -5.21 24.52 -16.71
C GLY A 74 -4.18 24.49 -15.57
N LEU A 75 -4.65 24.41 -14.31
CA LEU A 75 -3.77 24.33 -13.13
C LEU A 75 -3.26 22.91 -12.90
N VAL A 76 -3.96 21.91 -13.46
CA VAL A 76 -3.57 20.51 -13.43
C VAL A 76 -3.52 20.03 -14.87
N VAL A 77 -2.35 19.57 -15.32
CA VAL A 77 -2.21 18.89 -16.61
C VAL A 77 -2.62 17.43 -16.38
N PRO A 78 -3.76 16.96 -16.94
CA PRO A 78 -4.10 15.55 -16.87
C PRO A 78 -2.97 14.79 -17.55
N LYS A 79 -2.36 13.83 -16.85
CA LYS A 79 -1.49 12.88 -17.53
C LYS A 79 -2.39 12.13 -18.52
N PRO A 80 -2.25 12.32 -19.85
CA PRO A 80 -3.07 11.57 -20.78
C PRO A 80 -2.80 10.09 -20.52
N ARG A 81 -3.85 9.35 -20.18
CA ARG A 81 -3.79 7.90 -20.27
C ARG A 81 -3.45 7.64 -21.74
N ARG A 82 -2.24 7.18 -22.01
CA ARG A 82 -1.81 6.78 -23.34
C ARG A 82 -2.73 5.64 -23.74
N THR A 83 -3.81 5.97 -24.43
CA THR A 83 -4.60 4.99 -25.15
C THR A 83 -3.68 4.51 -26.25
N GLU A 84 -3.14 3.31 -26.08
CA GLU A 84 -2.46 2.58 -27.14
C GLU A 84 -3.42 2.62 -28.35
N PRO A 85 -3.03 3.19 -29.50
CA PRO A 85 -3.89 3.24 -30.66
C PRO A 85 -4.30 1.82 -31.04
N GLU A 86 -5.57 1.62 -31.33
CA GLU A 86 -6.07 0.42 -31.99
C GLU A 86 -5.18 0.16 -33.23
N PRO A 87 -4.67 -1.06 -33.41
CA PRO A 87 -3.59 -1.32 -34.37
C PRO A 87 -4.10 -1.10 -35.80
N GLU A 88 -3.69 0.01 -36.42
CA GLU A 88 -3.66 0.07 -37.87
C GLU A 88 -2.70 -1.01 -38.36
N PRO A 89 -3.07 -1.82 -39.37
CA PRO A 89 -2.19 -2.83 -39.94
C PRO A 89 -1.14 -2.13 -40.81
N VAL A 90 -0.15 -1.51 -40.18
CA VAL A 90 1.01 -0.94 -40.84
C VAL A 90 2.07 -2.05 -40.95
N PRO A 91 2.61 -2.34 -42.15
CA PRO A 91 3.69 -3.31 -42.31
C PRO A 91 4.85 -2.95 -41.39
N ALA A 92 5.29 -3.91 -40.59
CA ALA A 92 6.28 -3.78 -39.54
C ALA A 92 7.58 -3.12 -40.04
N ALA A 93 7.67 -1.80 -39.92
CA ALA A 93 8.94 -1.11 -39.81
C ALA A 93 9.35 -1.17 -38.34
N ALA A 94 10.30 -2.05 -38.05
CA ALA A 94 10.78 -2.38 -36.71
C ALA A 94 11.16 -1.12 -35.91
N ALA A 95 10.37 -0.82 -34.87
CA ALA A 95 10.94 -0.16 -33.70
C ALA A 95 12.03 -1.08 -33.12
N PRO A 96 13.15 -0.57 -32.58
CA PRO A 96 14.08 -1.39 -31.81
C PRO A 96 13.37 -1.88 -30.56
N GLN A 97 12.65 -2.99 -30.69
CA GLN A 97 12.13 -3.74 -29.57
C GLN A 97 13.37 -4.30 -28.90
N ALA A 98 13.82 -3.69 -27.80
CA ALA A 98 14.90 -4.22 -27.00
C ALA A 98 14.51 -5.65 -26.61
N SER A 99 15.06 -6.61 -27.37
CA SER A 99 14.60 -7.98 -27.31
C SER A 99 15.05 -8.55 -25.98
N SER A 100 14.32 -9.52 -25.44
CA SER A 100 14.71 -10.19 -24.19
C SER A 100 16.16 -10.72 -24.24
N ALA A 101 16.68 -10.98 -25.44
CA ALA A 101 18.08 -11.34 -25.68
C ALA A 101 19.07 -10.18 -25.43
N GLU A 102 18.73 -8.95 -25.78
CA GLU A 102 19.55 -7.77 -25.47
C GLU A 102 19.57 -7.50 -23.97
N LEU A 103 18.42 -7.65 -23.29
CA LEU A 103 18.34 -7.50 -21.84
C LEU A 103 19.16 -8.60 -21.12
N ALA A 104 19.10 -9.84 -21.59
CA ALA A 104 19.93 -10.93 -21.08
C ALA A 104 21.43 -10.66 -21.29
N THR A 105 21.80 -10.05 -22.42
CA THR A 105 23.19 -9.65 -22.69
C THR A 105 23.66 -8.56 -21.74
N LEU A 106 22.79 -7.60 -21.39
CA LEU A 106 23.10 -6.55 -20.41
C LEU A 106 23.21 -7.05 -18.97
N LEU A 107 22.45 -8.11 -18.62
CA LEU A 107 22.41 -8.66 -17.26
C LEU A 107 23.50 -9.70 -16.99
N ALA A 108 24.06 -10.33 -18.02
CA ALA A 108 25.11 -11.34 -17.91
C ALA A 108 26.31 -10.94 -17.00
N PRO A 109 26.93 -9.75 -17.13
CA PRO A 109 28.06 -9.37 -16.28
C PRO A 109 27.68 -9.18 -14.80
N LEU A 110 26.43 -8.77 -14.51
CA LEU A 110 25.96 -8.61 -13.13
C LEU A 110 25.68 -9.97 -12.47
N VAL A 111 25.16 -10.94 -13.24
CA VAL A 111 24.92 -12.30 -12.75
C VAL A 111 26.24 -13.02 -12.49
N GLU A 112 27.25 -12.84 -13.35
CA GLU A 112 28.58 -13.42 -13.14
C GLU A 112 29.27 -12.83 -11.90
N ALA A 113 29.19 -11.51 -11.71
CA ALA A 113 29.72 -10.86 -10.52
C ALA A 113 29.03 -11.35 -9.23
N LEU A 114 27.71 -11.58 -9.28
CA LEU A 114 26.97 -12.13 -8.14
C LEU A 114 27.34 -13.59 -7.85
N ARG A 115 27.61 -14.38 -8.90
CA ARG A 115 28.03 -15.77 -8.76
C ARG A 115 29.41 -15.87 -8.09
N GLU A 116 30.34 -15.00 -8.48
CA GLU A 116 31.67 -14.94 -7.88
C GLU A 116 31.60 -14.54 -6.40
N ASP A 117 30.80 -13.52 -6.05
CA ASP A 117 30.61 -13.09 -4.65
C ASP A 117 30.07 -14.23 -3.76
N LEU A 118 29.11 -15.01 -4.26
CA LEU A 118 28.56 -16.14 -3.51
C LEU A 118 29.58 -17.27 -3.34
N ASN A 119 30.42 -17.53 -4.35
CA ASN A 119 31.46 -18.56 -4.29
C ASN A 119 32.59 -18.17 -3.31
N ASP A 120 33.00 -16.90 -3.32
CA ASP A 120 33.97 -16.36 -2.36
C ASP A 120 33.46 -16.42 -0.91
N ARG A 121 32.16 -16.17 -0.72
CA ARG A 121 31.53 -16.26 0.62
C ARG A 121 31.48 -17.69 1.13
N ASP A 122 31.23 -18.68 0.28
CA ASP A 122 31.16 -20.10 0.68
C ASP A 122 32.56 -20.65 1.03
N LEU A 123 33.58 -20.28 0.25
CA LEU A 123 34.98 -20.60 0.52
C LEU A 123 35.46 -19.99 1.85
N ASN A 124 35.10 -18.74 2.14
CA ASN A 124 35.45 -18.07 3.39
C ASN A 124 34.71 -18.65 4.61
N ASN A 125 33.44 -19.04 4.47
CA ASN A 125 32.64 -19.60 5.57
C ASN A 125 33.15 -21.00 6.01
N THR A 126 33.68 -21.79 5.07
CA THR A 126 34.24 -23.12 5.34
C THR A 126 35.55 -23.05 6.17
N GLY A 127 36.24 -21.90 6.19
CA GLY A 127 37.44 -21.67 6.99
C GLY A 127 37.18 -21.34 8.47
N GLU A 128 36.04 -20.73 8.80
CA GLU A 128 35.76 -20.24 10.17
C GLU A 128 35.23 -21.34 11.12
N HIS A 129 34.66 -22.43 10.61
CA HIS A 129 34.09 -23.50 11.45
C HIS A 129 35.13 -24.34 12.21
N ARG A 130 36.43 -24.14 12.00
CA ARG A 130 37.47 -24.86 12.75
C ARG A 130 37.85 -24.20 14.09
N ARG A 131 37.43 -22.95 14.35
CA ARG A 131 37.99 -22.17 15.46
C ARG A 131 37.10 -22.07 16.71
N ASN A 132 35.80 -22.35 16.63
CA ASN A 132 34.87 -22.03 17.73
C ASN A 132 34.30 -23.24 18.49
N GLY A 133 35.10 -24.31 18.59
CA GLY A 133 34.77 -25.46 19.42
C GLY A 133 35.57 -25.47 20.72
N LYS A 134 35.17 -24.67 21.72
CA LYS A 134 35.49 -24.94 23.14
C LYS A 134 34.74 -24.01 24.11
N ALA A 135 33.88 -24.65 24.90
CA ALA A 135 33.51 -24.34 26.29
C ALA A 135 32.67 -23.07 26.56
N THR A 136 31.61 -23.04 27.37
CA THR A 136 30.93 -24.01 28.25
C THR A 136 29.64 -23.33 28.70
N LEU A 137 28.49 -24.01 28.61
CA LEU A 137 27.24 -23.62 29.29
C LEU A 137 27.31 -24.08 30.75
N VAL A 138 27.42 -23.12 31.68
CA VAL A 138 27.16 -23.21 33.13
C VAL A 138 26.57 -21.84 33.47
N GLY A 139 25.46 -21.62 34.16
CA GLY A 139 24.52 -22.36 35.00
C GLY A 139 23.65 -21.24 35.62
N MET A 140 22.34 -21.46 35.84
CA MET A 140 21.73 -21.41 37.20
C MET A 140 22.41 -20.40 38.15
N GLU A 141 21.76 -19.40 38.73
CA GLU A 141 20.49 -19.44 39.47
C GLU A 141 20.17 -18.02 39.97
N GLU A 142 18.88 -17.76 40.23
CA GLU A 142 18.38 -17.10 41.45
C GLU A 142 18.98 -15.74 41.87
N THR A 143 18.15 -14.70 41.93
CA THR A 143 17.84 -14.04 43.21
C THR A 143 16.75 -12.98 43.07
N ARG A 144 15.90 -13.02 44.10
CA ARG A 144 14.67 -12.28 44.39
C ARG A 144 14.87 -10.79 44.61
#